data_AF-A0A536SWP8-F1
#
_entry.id   AF-A0A536SWP8-F1
#
_cell.length_a   1.000
_cell.length_b   1.000
_cell.length_c   1.000
_cell.angle_alpha   90.00
_cell.angle_beta   90.00
_cell.angle_gamma   90.00
#
_symmetry.space_group_name_H-M   'P 1'
#
loop_
_entity.id
_entity.type
_entity.pdbx_description
1 polymer ?
#
loop_
_entity_poly.entity_id
_entity_poly.type
_entity_poly.pdbx_seq_one_letter_code
_entity_poly.pdbx_strand_id
1 'polypeptide(L)' 'MSASYGRLPLHFEANQGQTHKDVRFIARGPGYSLYLTSGEAVLVLTKPTRMQNATRAACPSGAMRSRQRSRPWSA' A
#
# COMPACT_ATOMS: atom_id res chain seq x y z
N MET A 1 -31.73 8.74 0.79
CA MET A 1 -30.33 9.10 0.51
C MET A 1 -29.41 8.20 1.32
N SER A 2 -28.61 7.36 0.68
CA SER A 2 -27.74 6.39 1.37
C SER A 2 -26.51 7.09 1.95
N ALA A 3 -26.48 7.26 3.28
CA ALA A 3 -25.41 7.92 4.05
C ALA A 3 -24.21 6.99 4.31
N SER A 4 -23.75 6.27 3.29
CA SER A 4 -22.65 5.29 3.45
C SER A 4 -21.26 5.93 3.44
N TYR A 5 -21.13 7.22 3.09
CA TYR A 5 -19.84 7.92 3.08
C TYR A 5 -19.29 8.21 4.49
N GLY A 6 -20.13 8.22 5.53
CA GLY A 6 -19.71 8.50 6.92
C GLY A 6 -19.15 7.28 7.69
N ARG A 7 -19.17 6.08 7.10
CA ARG A 7 -18.67 4.84 7.72
C ARG A 7 -17.27 4.44 7.28
N LEU A 8 -16.69 5.15 6.32
CA LEU A 8 -15.27 5.05 6.04
C LEU A 8 -14.54 5.86 7.12
N PRO A 9 -13.66 5.27 7.94
CA PRO A 9 -12.76 6.05 8.78
C PRO A 9 -11.83 6.86 7.86
N LEU A 10 -12.27 8.04 7.47
CA LEU A 10 -11.54 9.01 6.66
C LEU A 10 -10.65 9.80 7.60
N HIS A 11 -9.38 9.40 7.67
CA HIS A 11 -8.33 10.16 8.34
C HIS A 11 -7.62 11.03 7.32
N PHE A 12 -7.47 12.31 7.64
CA PHE A 12 -6.72 13.27 6.84
C PHE A 12 -5.33 13.47 7.44
N GLU A 13 -4.34 13.42 6.56
CA GLU A 13 -2.93 13.66 6.87
C GLU A 13 -2.47 14.90 6.11
N ALA A 14 -1.73 15.78 6.78
CA ALA A 14 -1.10 16.92 6.11
C ALA A 14 -0.07 16.41 5.09
N ASN A 15 -0.02 17.06 3.93
CA ASN A 15 1.03 16.80 2.96
C ASN A 15 2.35 17.44 3.43
N GLN A 16 3.28 16.60 3.86
CA GLN A 16 4.65 16.91 4.27
C GLN A 16 5.67 16.46 3.21
N GLY A 17 5.23 16.34 1.95
CA GLY A 17 6.06 15.90 0.81
C GLY A 17 5.74 14.50 0.28
N GLN A 18 4.64 13.88 0.73
CA GLN A 18 4.20 12.59 0.20
C GLN A 18 3.64 12.70 -1.23
N THR A 19 3.19 13.88 -1.66
CA THR A 19 2.64 14.13 -3.00
C THR A 19 2.92 15.58 -3.47
N HIS A 20 2.33 15.99 -4.59
CA HIS A 20 2.50 17.32 -5.18
C HIS A 20 2.26 18.45 -4.16
N LYS A 21 3.09 19.49 -4.21
CA LYS A 21 3.10 20.60 -3.25
C LYS A 21 1.76 21.35 -3.09
N ASP A 22 0.91 21.31 -4.10
CA ASP A 22 -0.39 22.02 -4.09
C ASP A 22 -1.46 21.26 -3.29
N VAL A 23 -1.22 19.98 -3.01
CA VAL A 23 -2.06 19.18 -2.12
C VAL A 23 -1.74 19.55 -0.68
N ARG A 24 -2.77 19.86 0.09
CA ARG A 24 -2.65 20.21 1.52
C ARG A 24 -2.95 19.01 2.42
N PHE A 25 -3.93 18.21 2.02
CA PHE A 25 -4.37 17.05 2.79
C PHE A 25 -4.50 15.81 1.91
N ILE A 26 -4.21 14.67 2.51
CA ILE A 26 -4.28 13.35 1.89
C ILE A 26 -5.14 12.48 2.79
N ALA A 27 -6.06 11.71 2.21
CA ALA A 27 -6.72 10.62 2.91
C ALA A 27 -6.52 9.31 2.13
N ARG A 28 -6.19 8.24 2.86
CA ARG A 28 -5.90 6.93 2.27
C ARG A 28 -6.80 5.88 2.92
N GLY A 29 -7.27 4.95 2.11
CA GLY A 29 -7.96 3.78 2.61
C GLY A 29 -7.90 2.62 1.63
N PRO A 30 -8.41 1.45 2.01
CA PRO A 30 -8.43 0.30 1.12
C PRO A 30 -9.20 0.63 -0.17
N GLY A 31 -8.51 0.57 -1.30
CA GLY A 31 -9.12 0.78 -2.63
C GLY A 31 -9.34 2.24 -3.03
N TYR A 32 -8.86 3.23 -2.25
CA TYR A 32 -8.94 4.63 -2.68
C TYR A 32 -7.86 5.54 -2.08
N SER A 33 -7.60 6.64 -2.78
CA SER A 33 -6.82 7.77 -2.28
C SER A 33 -7.53 9.07 -2.62
N LEU A 34 -7.60 10.00 -1.67
CA LEU A 34 -8.16 11.33 -1.85
C LEU A 34 -7.08 12.38 -1.60
N TYR A 35 -6.98 13.33 -2.52
CA TYR A 35 -6.06 14.47 -2.45
C TYR A 35 -6.87 15.75 -2.47
N LEU A 36 -6.61 16.63 -1.51
CA LEU A 36 -7.31 17.91 -1.38
C LEU A 36 -6.31 19.06 -1.56
N THR A 37 -6.57 19.90 -2.54
CA THR A 37 -5.93 21.22 -2.67
C THR A 37 -6.80 22.28 -1.96
N SER A 38 -6.51 23.56 -2.13
CA SER A 38 -7.35 24.63 -1.57
C SER A 38 -8.74 24.73 -2.20
N GLY A 39 -8.91 24.23 -3.43
CA GLY A 39 -10.14 24.41 -4.20
C GLY A 39 -10.61 23.17 -4.96
N GLU A 40 -9.81 22.10 -4.96
CA GLU A 40 -10.11 20.90 -5.74
C GLU A 40 -9.95 19.65 -4.89
N ALA A 41 -10.71 18.63 -5.27
CA ALA A 41 -10.64 17.31 -4.69
C ALA A 41 -10.41 16.29 -5.80
N VAL A 42 -9.34 15.50 -5.69
CA VAL A 42 -9.02 14.42 -6.61
C VAL A 42 -9.18 13.10 -5.88
N LEU A 43 -10.20 12.33 -6.29
CA LEU A 43 -10.45 10.98 -5.76
C LEU A 43 -10.00 9.93 -6.77
N VAL A 44 -9.10 9.05 -6.33
CA VAL A 44 -8.62 7.90 -7.11
C VAL A 44 -9.24 6.64 -6.52
N LEU A 45 -9.96 5.89 -7.34
CA LEU A 45 -10.54 4.59 -6.98
C LEU A 45 -9.77 3.46 -7.65
N THR A 46 -9.18 2.59 -6.83
CA THR A 46 -8.44 1.42 -7.32
C THR A 46 -9.39 0.23 -7.34
N LYS A 47 -9.66 -0.30 -8.53
CA LYS A 47 -10.35 -1.60 -8.64
C LYS A 47 -9.46 -2.66 -8.01
N PRO A 48 -9.94 -3.45 -7.03
CA PRO A 48 -9.15 -4.56 -6.51
C PRO A 48 -8.82 -5.48 -7.69
N THR A 49 -7.53 -5.61 -8.01
CA THR A 49 -7.11 -6.66 -8.91
C THR A 49 -7.47 -7.97 -8.23
N ARG A 50 -8.31 -8.78 -8.88
CA ARG A 50 -8.51 -10.16 -8.43
C ARG A 50 -7.15 -10.80 -8.61
N MET A 51 -6.38 -10.92 -7.51
CA MET A 51 -5.28 -11.86 -7.46
C MET A 51 -5.91 -13.21 -7.73
N GLN A 52 -5.91 -13.60 -9.01
CA GLN A 52 -6.21 -14.95 -9.40
C GLN A 52 -5.18 -15.77 -8.66
N ASN A 53 -5.68 -16.58 -7.73
CA ASN A 53 -4.90 -17.47 -6.91
C ASN A 53 -3.80 -18.08 -7.78
N ALA A 54 -2.57 -17.60 -7.59
CA ALA A 54 -1.39 -18.33 -7.98
C ALA A 54 -1.34 -19.50 -7.01
N THR A 55 -2.17 -20.48 -7.32
CA THR A 55 -2.29 -21.75 -6.65
C THR A 55 -0.92 -22.40 -6.76
N ARG A 56 -0.15 -22.31 -5.69
CA ARG A 56 0.73 -23.38 -5.18
C ARG A 56 1.31 -24.31 -6.25
N ALA A 57 2.30 -23.86 -7.00
CA ALA A 57 3.42 -24.72 -7.37
C ALA A 57 4.54 -24.40 -6.36
N ALA A 58 4.40 -24.78 -5.10
CA ALA A 58 4.91 -26.05 -4.59
C ALA A 58 6.36 -26.29 -5.06
N CYS A 59 7.29 -26.05 -4.14
CA CYS A 59 8.70 -26.38 -4.28
C CYS A 59 8.87 -27.85 -4.73
N PRO A 60 9.69 -28.16 -5.73
CA PRO A 60 10.40 -29.43 -5.72
C PRO A 60 11.46 -29.33 -4.62
N SER A 61 11.17 -29.95 -3.48
CA SER A 61 12.17 -30.34 -2.50
C SER A 61 13.28 -31.10 -3.22
N GLY A 62 14.47 -30.50 -3.38
CA GLY A 62 15.59 -31.18 -4.02
C GLY A 62 16.71 -30.28 -4.53
N ALA A 63 17.40 -29.56 -3.65
CA ALA A 63 18.77 -29.11 -3.92
C ALA A 63 19.52 -28.85 -2.61
N MET A 64 19.90 -29.95 -1.97
CA MET A 64 21.03 -30.00 -1.04
C MET A 64 22.26 -29.36 -1.70
N ARG A 65 22.72 -28.21 -1.22
CA ARG A 65 24.16 -27.93 -1.22
C ARG A 65 24.57 -27.13 -0.01
N SER A 66 25.25 -27.85 0.87
CA SER A 66 26.14 -27.37 1.90
C SER A 66 26.97 -26.17 1.43
N ARG A 67 26.94 -25.08 2.21
CA ARG A 67 28.08 -24.19 2.39
C ARG A 67 28.12 -23.71 3.83
N GLN A 68 28.73 -24.56 4.63
CA GLN A 68 29.51 -24.17 5.79
C GLN A 68 30.49 -23.07 5.38
N ARG A 69 30.35 -21.86 5.93
CA ARG A 69 31.50 -21.10 6.44
C ARG A 69 31.01 -19.98 7.36
N SER A 70 31.12 -20.26 8.65
CA SER A 70 31.31 -19.31 9.73
C SER A 70 32.20 -18.12 9.32
N ARG A 71 31.72 -16.90 9.57
CA ARG A 71 32.57 -15.71 9.70
C ARG A 71 32.12 -14.96 10.95
N PRO A 72 32.92 -14.93 12.03
CA PRO A 72 32.62 -14.09 13.18
C PRO A 72 32.87 -12.62 12.82
N TRP A 73 32.03 -11.74 13.37
CA TRP A 73 32.24 -10.30 13.37
C TRP A 73 33.39 -10.00 14.35
N SER A 74 34.45 -9.34 13.90
CA SER A 74 35.45 -8.75 14.80
C SER A 74 35.12 -7.28 15.06
N ALA A 75 35.37 -6.87 16.30
CA ALA A 75 35.12 -5.57 16.91
C ALA A 75 35.73 -4.38 16.17
#